data_AF-A0A165N439-F1
#
_entry.id   AF-A0A165N439-F1
#
_cell.length_a   1.000
_cell.length_b   1.000
_cell.length_c   1.000
_cell.angle_alpha   90.00
_cell.angle_beta   90.00
_cell.angle_gamma   90.00
#
_symmetry.space_group_name_H-M   'P 1'
#
loop_
_entity.id
_entity.type
_entity.pdbx_description
1 polymer ?
#
loop_
_entity_poly.entity_id
_entity_poly.type
_entity_poly.pdbx_seq_one_letter_code
_entity_poly.pdbx_strand_id
1 'polypeptide(L)'
;MSSPRRQRIQFILQMTDNQESRVTRGQLPDLESVRQDVARVPQLKETVAMEPAEDVILLQSARTGEIVRDPVPRSLVINTELHRLFKYSFLIHIDDIPKDILEAVVWALEMFIDVLTECTDAQLVAFGHIVRAEDSTATVQNGRVVAQSTLSSNGRLFMRLQAKAKLTMLLLKPEIDRPGDAAKYQKEIVEYVCSNSSVAQIFKTQRELLTVFAEALTRSGEDDQAAEQLLERLADSPATTGGPDRVLEVVKAKVFLARVQRRRGKAGAAKKQEKWLVKWFRKNPHLLPDTTLRELLTPAGEPTSPVLEALGGSAWLEGREHTDKTDHRLVMQCRQCMAREPMVKLFVCSKCKKIYYCSRECQKKDWPLHKDSCKDIAELNKRIELLSLTNTSAAQKEKDWAAWRDAVDQWPYVNALRLHGNPRRALTHLIVEQSVYTPHAGTMAKDKFKIVKCSVFRTSDVYREVERILRLDPGEGVEYCEGLLQDQPKVEIPLVSFLILRFADGVSPWLDRDTIMTLRLERTEYNQDWRRDISKDSPPTRLVLRDDIKDAEFD
;
A
#
# COMPACT_ATOMS: atom_id res chain seq x y z
N MET A 1 -1.53 -27.27 -2.93
CA MET A 1 -1.77 -26.46 -4.14
C MET A 1 -2.37 -25.15 -3.67
N SER A 2 -1.62 -24.06 -3.74
CA SER A 2 -2.10 -22.72 -3.37
C SER A 2 -3.27 -22.34 -4.29
N SER A 3 -4.39 -21.92 -3.71
CA SER A 3 -5.54 -21.42 -4.47
C SER A 3 -5.07 -20.28 -5.41
N PRO A 4 -5.43 -20.29 -6.71
CA PRO A 4 -4.99 -19.25 -7.63
C PRO A 4 -5.46 -17.89 -7.14
N ARG A 5 -4.51 -16.96 -7.01
CA ARG A 5 -4.77 -15.59 -6.56
C ARG A 5 -5.80 -14.95 -7.49
N ARG A 6 -6.92 -14.49 -6.93
CA ARG A 6 -7.99 -13.81 -7.69
C ARG A 6 -7.43 -12.55 -8.37
N GLN A 7 -7.60 -12.47 -9.69
CA GLN A 7 -7.20 -11.31 -10.50
C GLN A 7 -8.05 -10.09 -10.16
N ARG A 8 -7.42 -8.91 -10.09
CA ARG A 8 -8.06 -7.64 -9.72
C ARG A 8 -8.26 -6.74 -10.93
N ILE A 9 -9.22 -5.83 -10.83
CA ILE A 9 -9.42 -4.72 -11.79
C ILE A 9 -8.73 -3.47 -11.23
N GLN A 10 -8.16 -2.62 -12.10
CA GLN A 10 -7.48 -1.39 -11.71
C GLN A 10 -7.70 -0.27 -12.72
N PHE A 11 -7.97 0.94 -12.21
CA PHE A 11 -7.85 2.21 -12.94
C PHE A 11 -6.75 3.04 -12.29
N ILE A 12 -5.88 3.66 -13.10
CA ILE A 12 -4.70 4.38 -12.59
C ILE A 12 -5.07 5.81 -12.22
N LEU A 13 -5.84 6.51 -13.06
CA LEU A 13 -6.30 7.87 -12.77
C LEU A 13 -7.61 7.80 -11.97
N GLN A 14 -7.74 8.66 -10.95
CA GLN A 14 -8.94 8.73 -10.10
C GLN A 14 -10.20 9.02 -10.93
N MET A 15 -11.28 8.32 -10.60
CA MET A 15 -12.60 8.48 -11.22
C MET A 15 -13.47 9.40 -10.36
N THR A 16 -14.40 10.12 -11.00
CA THR A 16 -15.58 10.65 -10.30
C THR A 16 -16.59 9.50 -10.09
N ASP A 17 -17.42 9.55 -9.05
CA ASP A 17 -18.44 8.50 -8.74
C ASP A 17 -19.32 8.13 -9.95
N ASN A 18 -19.57 9.09 -10.85
CA ASN A 18 -20.35 8.88 -12.09
C ASN A 18 -19.59 8.13 -13.20
N GLN A 19 -18.25 8.22 -13.23
CA GLN A 19 -17.41 7.51 -14.20
C GLN A 19 -17.20 6.04 -13.80
N GLU A 20 -17.09 5.77 -12.49
CA GLU A 20 -16.86 4.45 -11.95
C GLU A 20 -18.01 3.49 -12.24
N SER A 21 -19.27 3.91 -12.05
CA SER A 21 -20.47 3.06 -12.25
C SER A 21 -20.73 2.59 -13.69
N ARG A 22 -20.12 3.23 -14.69
CA ARG A 22 -20.37 2.97 -16.13
C ARG A 22 -19.26 2.19 -16.82
N VAL A 23 -18.00 2.31 -16.37
CA VAL A 23 -16.86 1.54 -16.91
C VAL A 23 -16.72 0.16 -16.22
N THR A 24 -17.19 0.01 -14.98
CA THR A 24 -16.95 -1.18 -14.12
C THR A 24 -17.97 -2.31 -14.23
N ARG A 25 -18.94 -2.28 -15.16
CA ARG A 25 -19.86 -3.43 -15.34
C ARG A 25 -19.21 -4.67 -15.96
N GLY A 26 -17.94 -4.63 -16.34
CA GLY A 26 -17.24 -5.73 -17.00
C GLY A 26 -16.52 -6.66 -16.01
N GLN A 27 -16.92 -7.93 -15.96
CA GLN A 27 -16.04 -9.00 -15.45
C GLN A 27 -14.80 -9.13 -16.35
N LEU A 28 -13.65 -9.41 -15.74
CA LEU A 28 -12.43 -9.77 -16.48
C LEU A 28 -12.72 -10.99 -17.36
N PRO A 29 -12.30 -11.00 -18.64
CA PRO A 29 -12.32 -12.21 -19.44
C PRO A 29 -11.52 -13.33 -18.78
N ASP A 30 -11.92 -14.58 -19.02
CA ASP A 30 -11.16 -15.75 -18.58
C ASP A 30 -9.75 -15.76 -19.20
N LEU A 31 -8.73 -16.09 -18.41
CA LEU A 31 -7.34 -15.97 -18.84
C LEU A 31 -7.00 -16.91 -20.01
N GLU A 32 -7.59 -18.11 -20.06
CA GLU A 32 -7.35 -19.05 -21.16
C GLU A 32 -7.96 -18.52 -22.46
N SER A 33 -9.16 -17.93 -22.37
CA SER A 33 -9.78 -17.24 -23.52
C SER A 33 -8.97 -16.04 -24.01
N VAL A 34 -8.24 -15.36 -23.13
CA VAL A 34 -7.32 -14.27 -23.50
C VAL A 34 -6.08 -14.83 -24.20
N ARG A 35 -5.54 -15.96 -23.75
CA ARG A 35 -4.41 -16.62 -24.42
C ARG A 35 -4.73 -17.06 -25.84
N GLN A 36 -5.98 -17.42 -26.13
CA GLN A 36 -6.44 -17.69 -27.49
C GLN A 36 -6.35 -16.46 -28.38
N ASP A 37 -6.72 -15.27 -27.89
CA ASP A 37 -6.54 -14.01 -28.62
C ASP A 37 -5.03 -13.70 -28.78
N VAL A 38 -4.22 -13.90 -27.74
CA VAL A 38 -2.76 -13.69 -27.78
C VAL A 38 -2.09 -14.54 -28.85
N ALA A 39 -2.50 -15.80 -29.02
CA ALA A 39 -1.94 -16.69 -30.04
C ALA A 39 -2.13 -16.18 -31.48
N ARG A 40 -3.11 -15.30 -31.71
CA ARG A 40 -3.41 -14.68 -33.02
C ARG A 40 -2.65 -13.38 -33.26
N VAL A 41 -2.02 -12.79 -32.24
CA VAL A 41 -1.32 -11.51 -32.32
C VAL A 41 -0.21 -11.50 -33.37
N PRO A 42 0.67 -12.52 -33.49
CA PRO A 42 1.76 -12.48 -34.48
C PRO A 42 1.26 -12.32 -35.92
N GLN A 43 0.24 -13.10 -36.30
CA GLN A 43 -0.37 -13.03 -37.64
C GLN A 43 -0.98 -11.66 -37.92
N LEU A 44 -1.70 -11.10 -36.93
CA LEU A 44 -2.33 -9.79 -37.09
C LEU A 44 -1.31 -8.65 -37.16
N LYS A 45 -0.19 -8.74 -36.43
CA LYS A 45 0.93 -7.77 -36.51
C LYS A 45 1.57 -7.72 -37.90
N GLU A 46 1.81 -8.88 -38.51
CA GLU A 46 2.33 -8.95 -39.89
C GLU A 46 1.36 -8.31 -40.87
N THR A 47 0.07 -8.58 -40.68
CA THR A 47 -0.96 -7.96 -41.51
C THR A 47 -0.86 -6.44 -41.35
N VAL A 48 -0.80 -5.89 -40.12
CA VAL A 48 -0.67 -4.44 -39.79
C VAL A 48 0.44 -3.74 -40.56
N ALA A 49 1.57 -4.41 -40.77
CA ALA A 49 2.72 -3.85 -41.47
C ALA A 49 2.54 -3.69 -42.99
N MET A 50 1.50 -4.26 -43.58
CA MET A 50 1.19 -4.12 -45.01
C MET A 50 0.36 -2.86 -45.30
N GLU A 51 0.55 -2.24 -46.48
CA GLU A 51 -0.21 -1.05 -46.92
C GLU A 51 -1.72 -1.27 -46.81
N PRO A 52 -2.51 -0.25 -46.42
CA PRO A 52 -3.96 -0.39 -46.32
C PRO A 52 -4.54 -0.70 -47.71
N ALA A 53 -5.32 -1.78 -47.82
CA ALA A 53 -6.22 -1.92 -48.96
C ALA A 53 -7.25 -0.77 -48.91
N GLU A 54 -7.58 -0.16 -50.05
CA GLU A 54 -8.59 0.90 -50.19
C GLU A 54 -10.03 0.42 -49.89
N ASP A 55 -10.19 -0.72 -49.23
CA ASP A 55 -11.47 -1.35 -48.99
C ASP A 55 -12.24 -0.62 -47.89
N VAL A 56 -13.26 0.14 -48.31
CA VAL A 56 -14.22 0.79 -47.41
C VAL A 56 -15.06 -0.28 -46.73
N ILE A 57 -14.65 -0.70 -45.53
CA ILE A 57 -15.46 -1.56 -44.66
C ILE A 57 -16.69 -0.75 -44.21
N LEU A 58 -17.90 -1.17 -44.59
CA LEU A 58 -19.14 -0.55 -44.11
C LEU A 58 -19.52 -1.15 -42.75
N LEU A 59 -19.59 -0.31 -41.72
CA LEU A 59 -20.00 -0.73 -40.38
C LEU A 59 -21.49 -0.46 -40.19
N GLN A 60 -22.24 -1.47 -39.73
CA GLN A 60 -23.62 -1.28 -39.29
C GLN A 60 -23.69 -1.34 -37.77
N SER A 61 -24.22 -0.29 -37.14
CA SER A 61 -24.48 -0.28 -35.70
C SER A 61 -25.47 -1.39 -35.33
N ALA A 62 -25.04 -2.34 -34.49
CA ALA A 62 -25.90 -3.44 -34.05
C ALA A 62 -27.10 -2.98 -33.20
N ARG A 63 -27.07 -1.76 -32.65
CA ARG A 63 -28.18 -1.19 -31.86
C ARG A 63 -29.14 -0.32 -32.67
N THR A 64 -28.62 0.48 -33.61
CA THR A 64 -29.42 1.49 -34.32
C THR A 64 -29.68 1.15 -35.78
N GLY A 65 -28.97 0.16 -36.34
CA GLY A 65 -29.05 -0.20 -37.75
C GLY A 65 -28.42 0.81 -38.71
N GLU A 66 -27.88 1.92 -38.20
CA GLU A 66 -27.21 2.97 -38.99
C GLU A 66 -25.91 2.45 -39.61
N ILE A 67 -25.71 2.75 -40.90
CA ILE A 67 -24.48 2.44 -41.63
C ILE A 67 -23.50 3.59 -41.48
N VAL A 68 -22.40 3.35 -40.78
CA VAL A 68 -21.24 4.25 -40.71
C VAL A 68 -20.41 4.02 -41.97
N ARG A 69 -20.32 5.06 -42.80
CA ARG A 69 -19.65 5.03 -44.11
C ARG A 69 -18.19 5.50 -44.06
N ASP A 70 -17.71 5.90 -42.89
CA ASP A 70 -16.32 6.31 -42.69
C ASP A 70 -15.39 5.10 -42.84
N PRO A 71 -14.21 5.25 -43.48
CA PRO A 71 -13.19 4.20 -43.50
C PRO A 71 -12.91 3.71 -42.09
N VAL A 72 -12.93 2.39 -41.91
CA VAL A 72 -12.72 1.77 -40.59
C VAL A 72 -11.23 1.69 -40.31
N PRO A 73 -10.73 2.34 -39.25
CA PRO A 73 -9.33 2.20 -38.89
C PRO A 73 -9.01 0.74 -38.60
N ARG A 74 -7.85 0.28 -39.08
CA ARG A 74 -7.40 -1.09 -38.88
C ARG A 74 -7.29 -1.46 -37.39
N SER A 75 -6.89 -0.50 -36.58
CA SER A 75 -6.86 -0.58 -35.12
C SER A 75 -8.22 -1.05 -34.55
N LEU A 76 -9.34 -0.59 -35.12
CA LEU A 76 -10.70 -0.97 -34.71
C LEU A 76 -11.08 -2.39 -35.15
N VAL A 77 -10.64 -2.82 -36.35
CA VAL A 77 -10.84 -4.20 -36.82
C VAL A 77 -10.15 -5.18 -35.86
N ILE A 78 -8.88 -4.92 -35.53
CA ILE A 78 -8.08 -5.75 -34.63
C ILE A 78 -8.66 -5.76 -33.21
N ASN A 79 -9.10 -4.60 -32.72
CA ASN A 79 -9.77 -4.49 -31.43
C ASN A 79 -11.02 -5.38 -31.34
N THR A 80 -11.77 -5.47 -32.44
CA THR A 80 -12.97 -6.32 -32.54
C THR A 80 -12.58 -7.81 -32.58
N GLU A 81 -11.59 -8.16 -33.39
CA GLU A 81 -11.11 -9.53 -33.51
C GLU A 81 -10.49 -10.10 -32.24
N LEU A 82 -9.84 -9.25 -31.44
CA LEU A 82 -9.14 -9.60 -30.20
C LEU A 82 -9.80 -8.97 -28.96
N HIS A 83 -11.13 -8.86 -28.97
CA HIS A 83 -11.90 -8.14 -27.95
C HIS A 83 -11.62 -8.59 -26.51
N ARG A 84 -11.22 -9.86 -26.28
CA ARG A 84 -10.93 -10.37 -24.93
C ARG A 84 -9.58 -9.86 -24.48
N LEU A 85 -8.56 -9.91 -25.33
CA LEU A 85 -7.25 -9.34 -25.04
C LEU A 85 -7.34 -7.85 -24.75
N PHE A 86 -8.06 -7.08 -25.56
CA PHE A 86 -8.19 -5.62 -25.34
C PHE A 86 -8.93 -5.30 -24.04
N LYS A 87 -10.08 -5.95 -23.79
CA LYS A 87 -10.85 -5.77 -22.56
C LYS A 87 -10.02 -6.16 -21.33
N TYR A 88 -9.33 -7.29 -21.39
CA TYR A 88 -8.44 -7.75 -20.32
C TYR A 88 -7.31 -6.74 -20.10
N SER A 89 -6.63 -6.32 -21.16
CA SER A 89 -5.51 -5.38 -21.12
C SER A 89 -5.90 -4.03 -20.51
N PHE A 90 -7.10 -3.52 -20.80
CA PHE A 90 -7.60 -2.29 -20.21
C PHE A 90 -7.96 -2.43 -18.72
N LEU A 91 -8.56 -3.56 -18.30
CA LEU A 91 -9.12 -3.72 -16.95
C LEU A 91 -8.18 -4.35 -15.90
N ILE A 92 -7.30 -5.28 -16.29
CA ILE A 92 -6.49 -6.08 -15.36
C ILE A 92 -5.55 -5.25 -14.47
N HIS A 93 -5.39 -5.60 -13.19
CA HIS A 93 -4.38 -4.96 -12.34
C HIS A 93 -2.96 -5.27 -12.86
N ILE A 94 -2.07 -4.27 -12.91
CA ILE A 94 -0.75 -4.40 -13.57
C ILE A 94 0.13 -5.50 -12.96
N ASP A 95 0.01 -5.76 -11.66
CA ASP A 95 0.73 -6.84 -10.95
C ASP A 95 0.16 -8.24 -11.20
N ASP A 96 -1.06 -8.34 -11.72
CA ASP A 96 -1.76 -9.60 -11.92
C ASP A 96 -1.64 -10.09 -13.39
N ILE A 97 -0.87 -9.38 -14.22
CA ILE A 97 -0.58 -9.75 -15.62
C ILE A 97 0.47 -10.87 -15.66
N PRO A 98 0.14 -12.05 -16.23
CA PRO A 98 1.11 -13.12 -16.42
C PRO A 98 2.25 -12.72 -17.36
N LYS A 99 3.47 -13.17 -17.05
CA LYS A 99 4.69 -12.82 -17.81
C LYS A 99 4.61 -13.27 -19.27
N ASP A 100 3.97 -14.41 -19.55
CA ASP A 100 3.80 -15.00 -20.88
C ASP A 100 2.97 -14.13 -21.83
N ILE A 101 2.10 -13.26 -21.31
CA ILE A 101 1.23 -12.40 -22.13
C ILE A 101 1.54 -10.91 -22.00
N LEU A 102 2.58 -10.53 -21.24
CA LEU A 102 2.87 -9.13 -20.92
C LEU A 102 3.08 -8.28 -22.16
N GLU A 103 3.87 -8.75 -23.14
CA GLU A 103 4.09 -8.02 -24.39
C GLU A 103 2.82 -7.86 -25.23
N ALA A 104 1.96 -8.88 -25.25
CA ALA A 104 0.69 -8.81 -25.96
C ALA A 104 -0.27 -7.79 -25.33
N VAL A 105 -0.25 -7.67 -24.00
CA VAL A 105 -1.01 -6.65 -23.26
C VAL A 105 -0.48 -5.25 -23.56
N VAL A 106 0.84 -5.04 -23.59
CA VAL A 106 1.46 -3.77 -23.97
C VAL A 106 1.02 -3.37 -25.37
N TRP A 107 1.15 -4.29 -26.34
CA TRP A 107 0.75 -4.04 -27.73
C TRP A 107 -0.75 -3.74 -27.87
N ALA A 108 -1.62 -4.48 -27.16
CA ALA A 108 -3.05 -4.24 -27.20
C ALA A 108 -3.42 -2.86 -26.64
N LEU A 109 -2.72 -2.37 -25.61
CA LEU A 109 -2.92 -1.01 -25.09
C LEU A 109 -2.46 0.07 -26.08
N GLU A 110 -1.32 -0.13 -26.76
CA GLU A 110 -0.85 0.75 -27.84
C GLU A 110 -1.93 0.85 -28.95
N MET A 111 -2.39 -0.29 -29.45
CA MET A 111 -3.46 -0.35 -30.45
C MET A 111 -4.77 0.26 -29.96
N PHE A 112 -5.10 0.12 -28.67
CA PHE A 112 -6.32 0.71 -28.13
C PHE A 112 -6.23 2.24 -28.06
N ILE A 113 -5.04 2.78 -27.81
CA ILE A 113 -4.80 4.24 -27.89
C ILE A 113 -5.02 4.73 -29.32
N ASP A 114 -4.60 3.95 -30.33
CA ASP A 114 -4.82 4.27 -31.74
C ASP A 114 -6.30 4.24 -32.09
N VAL A 115 -7.05 3.21 -31.65
CA VAL A 115 -8.53 3.18 -31.76
C VAL A 115 -9.16 4.46 -31.21
N LEU A 116 -8.74 4.86 -30.01
CA LEU A 116 -9.26 6.06 -29.34
C LEU A 116 -8.76 7.37 -29.96
N THR A 117 -7.84 7.33 -30.91
CA THR A 117 -7.26 8.52 -31.57
C THR A 117 -7.76 8.65 -33.01
N GLU A 118 -7.87 7.55 -33.74
CA GLU A 118 -8.21 7.50 -35.16
C GLU A 118 -9.71 7.41 -35.42
N CYS A 119 -10.46 6.69 -34.57
CA CYS A 119 -11.88 6.45 -34.83
C CYS A 119 -12.76 7.69 -34.64
N THR A 120 -13.83 7.76 -35.42
CA THR A 120 -14.90 8.75 -35.22
C THR A 120 -15.76 8.36 -34.02
N ASP A 121 -16.43 9.34 -33.41
CA ASP A 121 -17.33 9.06 -32.27
C ASP A 121 -18.46 8.10 -32.67
N ALA A 122 -18.93 8.16 -33.92
CA ALA A 122 -19.93 7.23 -34.45
C ALA A 122 -19.41 5.78 -34.48
N GLN A 123 -18.16 5.57 -34.90
CA GLN A 123 -17.51 4.25 -34.86
C GLN A 123 -17.36 3.76 -33.40
N LEU A 124 -16.88 4.61 -32.50
CA LEU A 124 -16.71 4.23 -31.09
C LEU A 124 -18.05 3.91 -30.39
N VAL A 125 -19.13 4.62 -30.73
CA VAL A 125 -20.49 4.31 -30.25
C VAL A 125 -20.97 2.98 -30.81
N ALA A 126 -20.77 2.71 -32.10
CA ALA A 126 -21.23 1.48 -32.75
C ALA A 126 -20.63 0.23 -32.09
N PHE A 127 -19.38 0.31 -31.64
CA PHE A 127 -18.68 -0.76 -30.92
C PHE A 127 -18.85 -0.71 -29.39
N GLY A 128 -19.64 0.24 -28.87
CA GLY A 128 -19.95 0.33 -27.45
C GLY A 128 -18.81 0.82 -26.57
N HIS A 129 -17.79 1.47 -27.14
CA HIS A 129 -16.69 2.08 -26.38
C HIS A 129 -17.14 3.38 -25.70
N ILE A 130 -18.02 4.16 -26.33
CA ILE A 130 -18.61 5.38 -25.76
C ILE A 130 -20.15 5.41 -25.94
N VAL A 131 -20.82 6.34 -25.26
CA VAL A 131 -22.29 6.51 -25.31
C VAL A 131 -22.65 7.80 -26.06
N ARG A 132 -23.76 7.81 -26.83
CA ARG A 132 -24.24 9.03 -27.50
C ARG A 132 -24.60 10.10 -26.46
N ALA A 133 -24.36 11.36 -26.79
CA ALA A 133 -24.71 12.48 -25.92
C ALA A 133 -26.23 12.53 -25.62
N GLU A 134 -27.06 12.15 -26.59
CA GLU A 134 -28.53 12.13 -26.50
C GLU A 134 -29.10 11.03 -25.60
N ASP A 135 -28.37 9.92 -25.42
CA ASP A 135 -28.76 8.79 -24.57
C ASP A 135 -28.39 8.99 -23.09
N SER A 136 -27.80 10.14 -22.73
CA SER A 136 -27.40 10.47 -21.36
C SER A 136 -28.59 11.06 -20.59
N THR A 137 -29.26 10.26 -19.76
CA THR A 137 -30.46 10.70 -19.02
C THR A 137 -30.12 11.69 -17.90
N ALA A 138 -30.60 12.94 -17.97
CA ALA A 138 -30.43 13.91 -16.88
C ALA A 138 -31.13 13.42 -15.60
N THR A 139 -30.40 13.32 -14.48
CA THR A 139 -30.96 13.06 -13.14
C THR A 139 -31.01 14.36 -12.35
N VAL A 140 -32.19 14.68 -11.79
CA VAL A 140 -32.38 15.82 -10.88
C VAL A 140 -31.99 15.40 -9.46
N GLN A 141 -30.98 16.06 -8.89
CA GLN A 141 -30.67 15.97 -7.46
C GLN A 141 -30.82 17.35 -6.82
N ASN A 142 -31.58 17.43 -5.72
CA ASN A 142 -31.77 18.64 -4.91
C ASN A 142 -32.23 19.88 -5.72
N GLY A 143 -33.17 19.70 -6.65
CA GLY A 143 -33.75 20.82 -7.41
C GLY A 143 -32.80 21.51 -8.39
N ARG A 144 -31.57 21.00 -8.56
CA ARG A 144 -30.65 21.42 -9.62
C ARG A 144 -30.67 20.37 -10.73
N VAL A 145 -30.91 20.84 -11.96
CA VAL A 145 -30.63 20.04 -13.16
C VAL A 145 -29.12 19.90 -13.26
N VAL A 146 -28.59 18.75 -12.85
CA VAL A 146 -27.22 18.37 -13.17
C VAL A 146 -27.29 17.80 -14.58
N ALA A 147 -26.88 18.58 -15.58
CA ALA A 147 -26.60 18.02 -16.89
C ALA A 147 -25.57 16.89 -16.69
N GLN A 148 -25.96 15.63 -16.94
CA GLN A 148 -25.01 14.54 -17.05
C GLN A 148 -24.10 14.90 -18.23
N SER A 149 -22.95 15.50 -17.96
CA SER A 149 -22.09 16.06 -18.98
C SER A 149 -21.64 14.97 -19.95
N THR A 150 -22.22 14.98 -21.15
CA THR A 150 -21.56 14.72 -22.44
C THR A 150 -20.47 13.65 -22.41
N LEU A 151 -20.89 12.40 -22.58
CA LEU A 151 -20.02 11.22 -22.64
C LEU A 151 -19.42 10.94 -24.04
N SER A 152 -19.55 11.83 -25.02
CA SER A 152 -18.89 11.65 -26.32
C SER A 152 -17.40 12.04 -26.27
N SER A 153 -17.08 13.29 -25.94
CA SER A 153 -15.68 13.78 -25.90
C SER A 153 -14.96 13.47 -24.58
N ASN A 154 -15.64 13.58 -23.44
CA ASN A 154 -15.03 13.36 -22.13
C ASN A 154 -14.76 11.87 -21.84
N GLY A 155 -15.63 10.97 -22.31
CA GLY A 155 -15.47 9.52 -22.14
C GLY A 155 -14.29 8.96 -22.96
N ARG A 156 -14.21 9.36 -24.23
CA ARG A 156 -13.08 9.02 -25.12
C ARG A 156 -11.74 9.49 -24.55
N LEU A 157 -11.67 10.77 -24.16
CA LEU A 157 -10.46 11.35 -23.58
C LEU A 157 -10.04 10.62 -22.31
N PHE A 158 -10.99 10.32 -21.42
CA PHE A 158 -10.73 9.56 -20.20
C PHE A 158 -10.15 8.18 -20.49
N MET A 159 -10.80 7.39 -21.36
CA MET A 159 -10.30 6.05 -21.69
C MET A 159 -8.89 6.11 -22.29
N ARG A 160 -8.63 7.11 -23.13
CA ARG A 160 -7.31 7.31 -23.74
C ARG A 160 -6.25 7.62 -22.69
N LEU A 161 -6.54 8.54 -21.76
CA LEU A 161 -5.62 8.88 -20.67
C LEU A 161 -5.40 7.69 -19.72
N GLN A 162 -6.43 6.89 -19.44
CA GLN A 162 -6.30 5.66 -18.64
C GLN A 162 -5.44 4.60 -19.32
N ALA A 163 -5.67 4.36 -20.61
CA ALA A 163 -4.86 3.42 -21.39
C ALA A 163 -3.38 3.86 -21.42
N LYS A 164 -3.13 5.16 -21.65
CA LYS A 164 -1.78 5.74 -21.57
C LYS A 164 -1.15 5.58 -20.19
N ALA A 165 -1.88 5.88 -19.12
CA ALA A 165 -1.35 5.80 -17.75
C ALA A 165 -0.94 4.36 -17.41
N LYS A 166 -1.76 3.38 -17.80
CA LYS A 166 -1.47 1.97 -17.61
C LYS A 166 -0.29 1.51 -18.46
N LEU A 167 -0.27 1.90 -19.74
CA LEU A 167 0.81 1.57 -20.66
C LEU A 167 2.15 2.14 -20.18
N THR A 168 2.20 3.40 -19.73
CA THR A 168 3.40 4.01 -19.13
C THR A 168 3.98 3.15 -18.01
N MET A 169 3.13 2.67 -17.08
CA MET A 169 3.59 1.83 -15.97
C MET A 169 4.15 0.48 -16.45
N LEU A 170 3.57 -0.10 -17.50
CA LEU A 170 4.06 -1.36 -18.09
C LEU A 170 5.35 -1.18 -18.86
N LEU A 171 5.49 -0.09 -19.63
CA LEU A 171 6.70 0.22 -20.40
C LEU A 171 7.91 0.49 -19.49
N LEU A 172 7.68 0.94 -18.25
CA LEU A 172 8.73 1.13 -17.24
C LEU A 172 9.10 -0.16 -16.49
N LYS A 173 8.36 -1.27 -16.66
CA LYS A 173 8.74 -2.54 -16.03
C LYS A 173 10.09 -3.05 -16.59
N PRO A 174 10.95 -3.67 -15.77
CA PRO A 174 12.23 -4.21 -16.23
C PRO A 174 12.10 -5.22 -17.38
N GLU A 175 10.97 -5.93 -17.47
CA GLU A 175 10.70 -6.89 -18.55
C GLU A 175 10.47 -6.24 -19.92
N ILE A 176 10.06 -4.96 -19.96
CA ILE A 176 9.74 -4.25 -21.21
C ILE A 176 10.75 -3.15 -21.51
N ASP A 177 11.12 -2.35 -20.50
CA ASP A 177 12.17 -1.32 -20.54
C ASP A 177 12.14 -0.40 -21.78
N ARG A 178 11.00 0.26 -22.01
CA ARG A 178 10.81 1.26 -23.07
C ARG A 178 10.55 2.68 -22.50
N PRO A 179 11.51 3.27 -21.77
CA PRO A 179 11.30 4.53 -21.04
C PRO A 179 11.05 5.75 -21.95
N GLY A 180 11.60 5.78 -23.17
CA GLY A 180 11.33 6.86 -24.14
C GLY A 180 9.87 6.91 -24.57
N ASP A 181 9.28 5.75 -24.87
CA ASP A 181 7.85 5.68 -25.21
C ASP A 181 6.98 5.98 -23.99
N ALA A 182 7.37 5.50 -22.81
CA ALA A 182 6.71 5.85 -21.55
C ALA A 182 6.71 7.38 -21.33
N ALA A 183 7.81 8.07 -21.61
CA ALA A 183 7.92 9.52 -21.47
C ALA A 183 6.95 10.25 -22.43
N LYS A 184 6.81 9.80 -23.67
CA LYS A 184 5.86 10.36 -24.65
C LYS A 184 4.42 10.26 -24.16
N TYR A 185 3.97 9.07 -23.77
CA TYR A 185 2.61 8.86 -23.28
C TYR A 185 2.34 9.62 -21.98
N GLN A 186 3.30 9.64 -21.07
CA GLN A 186 3.16 10.33 -19.79
C GLN A 186 3.15 11.86 -19.95
N LYS A 187 3.89 12.41 -20.91
CA LYS A 187 3.88 13.84 -21.23
C LYS A 187 2.47 14.34 -21.55
N GLU A 188 1.74 13.61 -22.40
CA GLU A 188 0.36 13.99 -22.75
C GLU A 188 -0.60 13.97 -21.54
N ILE A 189 -0.41 13.01 -20.62
CA ILE A 189 -1.18 12.95 -19.37
C ILE A 189 -0.87 14.18 -18.51
N VAL A 190 0.41 14.51 -18.35
CA VAL A 190 0.86 15.67 -17.56
C VAL A 190 0.37 16.98 -18.18
N GLU A 191 0.42 17.14 -19.50
CA GLU A 191 -0.09 18.31 -20.21
C GLU A 191 -1.58 18.48 -19.99
N TYR A 192 -2.38 17.41 -20.12
CA TYR A 192 -3.81 17.44 -19.82
C TYR A 192 -4.11 17.88 -18.39
N VAL A 193 -3.41 17.31 -17.41
CA VAL A 193 -3.57 17.67 -15.99
C VAL A 193 -3.16 19.14 -15.75
N CYS A 194 -2.08 19.59 -16.39
CA CYS A 194 -1.61 20.98 -16.35
C CYS A 194 -2.58 21.99 -16.94
N SER A 195 -3.30 21.64 -18.01
CA SER A 195 -4.31 22.52 -18.60
C SER A 195 -5.54 22.70 -17.70
N ASN A 196 -5.79 21.78 -16.76
CA ASN A 196 -6.99 21.75 -15.92
C ASN A 196 -6.72 22.09 -14.44
N SER A 197 -5.48 22.43 -14.07
CA SER A 197 -5.11 22.68 -12.67
C SER A 197 -3.95 23.67 -12.57
N SER A 198 -3.87 24.40 -11.47
CA SER A 198 -2.71 25.27 -11.23
C SER A 198 -1.46 24.43 -10.95
N VAL A 199 -0.29 24.94 -11.37
CA VAL A 199 1.00 24.28 -11.15
C VAL A 199 1.22 23.93 -9.67
N ALA A 200 0.82 24.80 -8.74
CA ALA A 200 0.95 24.54 -7.31
C ALA A 200 0.07 23.37 -6.84
N GLN A 201 -1.15 23.27 -7.37
CA GLN A 201 -2.07 22.20 -7.01
C GLN A 201 -1.61 20.84 -7.56
N ILE A 202 -1.00 20.79 -8.74
CA ILE A 202 -0.54 19.54 -9.39
C ILE A 202 0.59 18.90 -8.60
N PHE A 203 1.58 19.68 -8.17
CA PHE A 203 2.67 19.14 -7.33
C PHE A 203 2.18 18.62 -5.98
N LYS A 204 0.99 19.06 -5.57
CA LYS A 204 0.34 18.67 -4.33
C LYS A 204 -0.54 17.42 -4.49
N THR A 205 -1.32 17.33 -5.57
CA THR A 205 -2.35 16.29 -5.75
C THR A 205 -1.97 15.21 -6.76
N GLN A 206 -1.04 15.49 -7.67
CA GLN A 206 -0.69 14.63 -8.82
C GLN A 206 0.80 14.28 -8.84
N ARG A 207 1.43 14.24 -7.66
CA ARG A 207 2.87 14.05 -7.48
C ARG A 207 3.38 12.71 -8.03
N GLU A 208 2.57 11.67 -7.96
CA GLU A 208 2.87 10.35 -8.50
C GLU A 208 3.03 10.38 -10.02
N LEU A 209 2.10 11.04 -10.73
CA LEU A 209 2.18 11.22 -12.19
C LEU A 209 3.45 11.98 -12.61
N LEU A 210 3.81 13.01 -11.86
CA LEU A 210 5.05 13.76 -12.09
C LEU A 210 6.30 12.93 -11.80
N THR A 211 6.27 12.07 -10.78
CA THR A 211 7.38 11.18 -10.44
C THR A 211 7.60 10.13 -11.53
N VAL A 212 6.51 9.54 -12.06
CA VAL A 212 6.57 8.61 -13.20
C VAL A 212 7.12 9.30 -14.45
N PHE A 213 6.71 10.53 -14.73
CA PHE A 213 7.23 11.29 -15.88
C PHE A 213 8.73 11.57 -15.74
N ALA A 214 9.15 12.00 -14.55
CA ALA A 214 10.55 12.26 -14.25
C ALA A 214 11.42 11.00 -14.36
N GLU A 215 10.91 9.85 -13.89
CA GLU A 215 11.55 8.54 -14.04
C GLU A 215 11.72 8.17 -15.52
N ALA A 216 10.65 8.30 -16.32
CA ALA A 216 10.69 7.99 -17.74
C ALA A 216 11.71 8.87 -18.50
N LEU A 217 11.69 10.19 -18.29
CA LEU A 217 12.68 11.11 -18.88
C LEU A 217 14.11 10.77 -18.45
N THR A 218 14.30 10.44 -17.18
CA THR A 218 15.64 10.10 -16.65
C THR A 218 16.17 8.81 -17.23
N ARG A 219 15.31 7.79 -17.41
CA ARG A 219 15.70 6.50 -17.98
C ARG A 219 15.88 6.57 -19.49
N SER A 220 15.09 7.39 -20.19
CA SER A 220 15.27 7.57 -21.64
C SER A 220 16.53 8.37 -21.97
N GLY A 221 16.90 9.33 -21.11
CA GLY A 221 18.04 10.23 -21.35
C GLY A 221 17.81 11.22 -22.49
N GLU A 222 16.59 11.30 -23.04
CA GLU A 222 16.26 12.14 -24.20
C GLU A 222 16.16 13.63 -23.83
N ASP A 223 15.75 13.95 -22.59
CA ASP A 223 15.64 15.34 -22.10
C ASP A 223 16.05 15.45 -20.62
N ASP A 224 17.36 15.40 -20.40
CA ASP A 224 17.96 15.56 -19.07
C ASP A 224 17.70 16.95 -18.45
N GLN A 225 17.44 17.97 -19.26
CA GLN A 225 17.15 19.31 -18.75
C GLN A 225 15.77 19.37 -18.10
N ALA A 226 14.73 18.88 -18.79
CA ALA A 226 13.38 18.80 -18.25
C ALA A 226 13.34 17.84 -17.05
N ALA A 227 14.04 16.70 -17.13
CA ALA A 227 14.15 15.75 -16.03
C ALA A 227 14.71 16.43 -14.77
N GLU A 228 15.85 17.14 -14.87
CA GLU A 228 16.46 17.81 -13.71
C GLU A 228 15.52 18.83 -13.08
N GLN A 229 14.90 19.71 -13.87
CA GLN A 229 14.01 20.76 -13.37
C GLN A 229 12.80 20.18 -12.63
N LEU A 230 12.21 19.10 -13.16
CA LEU A 230 11.09 18.42 -12.53
C LEU A 230 11.52 17.74 -11.23
N LEU A 231 12.66 17.04 -11.25
CA LEU A 231 13.20 16.31 -10.12
C LEU A 231 13.65 17.22 -8.97
N GLU A 232 14.23 18.39 -9.24
CA GLU A 232 14.56 19.39 -8.22
C GLU A 232 13.32 19.80 -7.44
N ARG A 233 12.23 20.12 -8.15
CA ARG A 233 10.96 20.50 -7.53
C ARG A 233 10.34 19.35 -6.73
N LEU A 234 10.40 18.12 -7.25
CA LEU A 234 9.93 16.95 -6.51
C LEU A 234 10.79 16.69 -5.27
N ALA A 235 12.11 16.79 -5.38
CA ALA A 235 13.04 16.49 -4.29
C ALA A 235 12.97 17.48 -3.12
N ASP A 236 12.58 18.73 -3.37
CA ASP A 236 12.53 19.81 -2.39
C ASP A 236 11.12 20.16 -1.90
N SER A 237 10.06 19.68 -2.57
CA SER A 237 8.68 19.92 -2.15
C SER A 237 8.29 18.93 -1.04
N PRO A 238 8.17 19.34 0.24
CA PRO A 238 7.48 18.53 1.23
C PRO A 238 6.02 18.41 0.77
N ALA A 239 5.51 17.19 0.65
CA ALA A 239 4.11 16.97 0.31
C ALA A 239 3.24 17.78 1.28
N THR A 240 2.63 18.86 0.78
CA THR A 240 1.67 19.62 1.58
C THR A 240 0.36 18.84 1.47
N THR A 241 -0.21 18.50 2.62
CA THR A 241 -1.42 17.67 2.82
C THR A 241 -1.21 16.16 2.89
N GLY A 242 -1.72 15.61 3.99
CA GLY A 242 -1.57 14.21 4.39
C GLY A 242 -2.30 13.25 3.46
N GLY A 243 -1.65 12.11 3.27
CA GLY A 243 -2.05 10.94 2.50
C GLY A 243 -1.01 9.84 2.77
N PRO A 244 -1.23 8.60 2.29
CA PRO A 244 -0.32 7.48 2.55
C PRO A 244 1.12 7.78 2.14
N ASP A 245 2.06 7.12 2.82
CA ASP A 245 3.51 7.33 2.76
C ASP A 245 4.08 7.67 1.36
N ARG A 246 4.45 8.94 1.12
CA ARG A 246 5.06 9.45 -0.12
C ARG A 246 6.60 9.40 -0.11
N VAL A 247 7.20 8.73 0.87
CA VAL A 247 8.66 8.62 1.02
C VAL A 247 9.32 8.08 -0.25
N LEU A 248 8.72 7.06 -0.88
CA LEU A 248 9.28 6.44 -2.08
C LEU A 248 9.48 7.47 -3.20
N GLU A 249 8.53 8.36 -3.43
CA GLU A 249 8.62 9.37 -4.49
C GLU A 249 9.80 10.33 -4.28
N VAL A 250 10.14 10.62 -3.03
CA VAL A 250 11.22 11.57 -2.71
C VAL A 250 12.57 10.88 -2.80
N VAL A 251 12.63 9.62 -2.38
CA VAL A 251 13.81 8.78 -2.60
C VAL A 251 14.04 8.61 -4.10
N LYS A 252 13.00 8.25 -4.88
CA LYS A 252 13.04 8.18 -6.35
C LYS A 252 13.53 9.50 -6.95
N ALA A 253 12.91 10.62 -6.58
CA ALA A 253 13.28 11.94 -7.09
C ALA A 253 14.76 12.25 -6.84
N LYS A 254 15.27 11.99 -5.63
CA LYS A 254 16.68 12.24 -5.30
C LYS A 254 17.65 11.28 -6.00
N VAL A 255 17.28 10.00 -6.15
CA VAL A 255 18.08 9.01 -6.90
C VAL A 255 18.21 9.44 -8.36
N PHE A 256 17.09 9.70 -9.03
CA PHE A 256 17.08 10.12 -10.43
C PHE A 256 17.74 11.48 -10.62
N LEU A 257 17.53 12.43 -9.69
CA LEU A 257 18.18 13.75 -9.75
C LEU A 257 19.70 13.62 -9.72
N ALA A 258 20.24 12.75 -8.86
CA ALA A 258 21.67 12.50 -8.80
C ALA A 258 22.22 11.97 -10.14
N ARG A 259 21.49 11.04 -10.78
CA ARG A 259 21.89 10.45 -12.07
C ARG A 259 21.90 11.51 -13.18
N VAL A 260 20.80 12.25 -13.33
CA VAL A 260 20.69 13.33 -14.32
C VAL A 260 21.77 14.39 -14.10
N GLN A 261 21.99 14.81 -12.85
CA GLN A 261 23.03 15.78 -12.51
C GLN A 261 24.43 15.29 -12.91
N ARG A 262 24.74 13.99 -12.76
CA ARG A 262 26.01 13.43 -13.25
C ARG A 262 26.13 13.48 -14.76
N ARG A 263 25.10 13.05 -15.50
CA ARG A 263 25.11 13.09 -16.98
C ARG A 263 25.27 14.51 -17.50
N ARG A 264 24.68 15.49 -16.82
CA ARG A 264 24.82 16.92 -17.13
C ARG A 264 26.14 17.55 -16.62
N GLY A 265 27.09 16.78 -16.12
CA GLY A 265 28.38 17.27 -15.64
C GLY A 265 28.35 18.01 -14.28
N LYS A 266 27.21 18.00 -13.57
CA LYS A 266 27.00 18.67 -12.27
C LYS A 266 27.35 17.77 -11.09
N ALA A 267 28.56 17.22 -11.07
CA ALA A 267 28.99 16.23 -10.06
C ALA A 267 28.85 16.70 -8.60
N GLY A 268 29.05 17.99 -8.33
CA GLY A 268 28.87 18.57 -6.99
C GLY A 268 27.41 18.50 -6.50
N ALA A 269 26.46 18.80 -7.37
CA ALA A 269 25.03 18.73 -7.08
C ALA A 269 24.59 17.27 -6.88
N ALA A 270 25.05 16.36 -7.74
CA ALA A 270 24.79 14.93 -7.61
C ALA A 270 25.27 14.38 -6.25
N LYS A 271 26.51 14.70 -5.86
CA LYS A 271 27.08 14.30 -4.55
C LYS A 271 26.26 14.79 -3.36
N LYS A 272 25.56 15.93 -3.47
CA LYS A 272 24.66 16.44 -2.42
C LYS A 272 23.47 15.50 -2.24
N GLN A 273 22.85 15.06 -3.33
CA GLN A 273 21.73 14.12 -3.28
C GLN A 273 22.18 12.73 -2.79
N GLU A 274 23.33 12.25 -3.27
CA GLU A 274 23.89 10.96 -2.86
C GLU A 274 24.20 10.91 -1.36
N LYS A 275 24.84 11.95 -0.81
CA LYS A 275 25.10 12.04 0.64
C LYS A 275 23.81 12.00 1.47
N TRP A 276 22.76 12.66 0.98
CA TRP A 276 21.45 12.61 1.62
C TRP A 276 20.89 11.19 1.59
N LEU A 277 20.92 10.53 0.43
CA LEU A 277 20.41 9.17 0.22
C LEU A 277 21.15 8.16 1.09
N VAL A 278 22.49 8.18 1.13
CA VAL A 278 23.29 7.29 1.98
C VAL A 278 22.92 7.44 3.45
N LYS A 279 22.78 8.68 3.94
CA LYS A 279 22.37 8.94 5.32
C LYS A 279 20.94 8.44 5.58
N TRP A 280 20.06 8.57 4.61
CA TRP A 280 18.66 8.16 4.71
C TRP A 280 18.52 6.63 4.71
N PHE A 281 19.17 5.92 3.79
CA PHE A 281 19.15 4.46 3.71
C PHE A 281 19.77 3.79 4.94
N ARG A 282 20.89 4.33 5.47
CA ARG A 282 21.46 3.83 6.74
C ARG A 282 20.51 3.96 7.92
N LYS A 283 19.63 4.97 7.92
CA LYS A 283 18.63 5.17 8.97
C LYS A 283 17.36 4.36 8.76
N ASN A 284 17.02 4.06 7.50
CA ASN A 284 15.77 3.42 7.10
C ASN A 284 16.06 2.23 6.16
N PRO A 285 16.86 1.22 6.59
CA PRO A 285 17.30 0.13 5.73
C PRO A 285 16.15 -0.75 5.20
N HIS A 286 15.03 -0.78 5.92
CA HIS A 286 13.91 -1.70 5.68
C HIS A 286 12.62 -1.00 5.28
N LEU A 287 12.63 0.33 5.10
CA LEU A 287 11.41 1.09 4.84
C LEU A 287 10.92 0.94 3.39
N LEU A 288 11.81 0.57 2.46
CA LEU A 288 11.45 0.24 1.08
C LEU A 288 11.61 -1.27 0.87
N PRO A 289 10.73 -1.92 0.07
CA PRO A 289 10.90 -3.32 -0.31
C PRO A 289 12.21 -3.57 -1.06
N ASP A 290 12.76 -4.77 -0.89
CA ASP A 290 14.00 -5.21 -1.55
C ASP A 290 13.97 -5.07 -3.07
N THR A 291 12.84 -5.36 -3.70
CA THR A 291 12.64 -5.18 -5.14
C THR A 291 12.84 -3.74 -5.55
N THR A 292 12.20 -2.80 -4.84
CA THR A 292 12.33 -1.37 -5.07
C THR A 292 13.75 -0.86 -4.80
N LEU A 293 14.43 -1.35 -3.75
CA LEU A 293 15.82 -0.99 -3.49
C LEU A 293 16.74 -1.40 -4.64
N ARG A 294 16.57 -2.60 -5.18
CA ARG A 294 17.35 -3.12 -6.32
C ARG A 294 17.09 -2.31 -7.59
N GLU A 295 15.83 -2.04 -7.93
CA GLU A 295 15.48 -1.19 -9.07
C GLU A 295 16.13 0.20 -9.00
N LEU A 296 16.20 0.80 -7.81
CA LEU A 296 16.75 2.14 -7.61
C LEU A 296 18.27 2.20 -7.53
N LEU A 297 18.92 1.16 -7.00
CA LEU A 297 20.35 1.19 -6.67
C LEU A 297 21.22 0.31 -7.57
N THR A 298 20.63 -0.68 -8.22
CA THR A 298 21.26 -1.56 -9.22
C THR A 298 20.45 -1.54 -10.53
N PRO A 299 20.37 -0.39 -11.21
CA PRO A 299 19.68 -0.28 -12.49
C PRO A 299 20.25 -1.25 -13.54
N ALA A 300 19.38 -1.88 -14.32
CA ALA A 300 19.79 -2.81 -15.37
C ALA A 300 20.60 -2.08 -16.46
N GLY A 301 21.70 -2.70 -16.92
CA GLY A 301 22.55 -2.12 -17.97
C GLY A 301 23.37 -0.88 -17.56
N GLU A 302 23.28 -0.44 -16.30
CA GLU A 302 23.98 0.72 -15.76
C GLU A 302 25.01 0.29 -14.68
N PRO A 303 26.09 1.07 -14.45
CA PRO A 303 26.98 0.86 -13.32
C PRO A 303 26.25 0.91 -11.97
N THR A 304 26.82 0.26 -10.96
CA THR A 304 26.30 0.31 -9.60
C THR A 304 26.19 1.76 -9.12
N SER A 305 25.08 2.11 -8.48
CA SER A 305 24.88 3.48 -7.99
C SER A 305 25.98 3.87 -7.00
N PRO A 306 26.57 5.09 -7.09
CA PRO A 306 27.49 5.60 -6.07
C PRO A 306 26.90 5.60 -4.65
N VAL A 307 25.57 5.66 -4.54
CA VAL A 307 24.85 5.51 -3.28
C VAL A 307 25.04 4.12 -2.70
N LEU A 308 24.91 3.07 -3.52
CA LEU A 308 25.08 1.69 -3.08
C LEU A 308 26.53 1.37 -2.74
N GLU A 309 27.48 1.84 -3.54
CA GLU A 309 28.91 1.72 -3.23
C GLU A 309 29.22 2.32 -1.85
N ALA A 310 28.72 3.53 -1.58
CA ALA A 310 28.89 4.18 -0.28
C ALA A 310 28.15 3.47 0.87
N LEU A 311 27.14 2.65 0.58
CA LEU A 311 26.45 1.81 1.56
C LEU A 311 27.19 0.49 1.85
N GLY A 312 28.16 0.10 1.02
CA GLY A 312 28.90 -1.16 1.15
C GLY A 312 28.64 -2.16 0.01
N GLY A 313 28.08 -1.71 -1.12
CA GLY A 313 27.82 -2.56 -2.29
C GLY A 313 26.68 -3.55 -2.08
N SER A 314 26.67 -4.63 -2.86
CA SER A 314 25.64 -5.69 -2.76
C SER A 314 25.56 -6.34 -1.39
N ALA A 315 26.66 -6.38 -0.64
CA ALA A 315 26.67 -6.89 0.74
C ALA A 315 25.73 -6.10 1.65
N TRP A 316 25.57 -4.78 1.44
CA TRP A 316 24.54 -4.00 2.14
C TRP A 316 23.13 -4.39 1.70
N LEU A 317 22.94 -4.82 0.44
CA LEU A 317 21.63 -5.30 -0.01
C LEU A 317 21.25 -6.68 0.56
N GLU A 318 22.22 -7.49 0.94
CA GLU A 318 22.01 -8.86 1.39
C GLU A 318 22.07 -9.01 2.91
N GLY A 319 22.85 -8.18 3.60
CA GLY A 319 23.13 -8.28 5.03
C GLY A 319 22.44 -7.22 5.91
N ARG A 320 21.26 -6.71 5.53
CA ARG A 320 20.54 -5.74 6.39
C ARG A 320 19.92 -6.45 7.59
N GLU A 321 20.44 -6.19 8.78
CA GLU A 321 19.87 -6.71 10.02
C GLU A 321 18.76 -5.80 10.56
N HIS A 322 17.78 -6.42 11.22
CA HIS A 322 16.79 -5.71 12.01
C HIS A 322 17.35 -5.41 13.41
N THR A 323 17.09 -4.21 13.90
CA THR A 323 17.40 -3.74 15.25
C THR A 323 16.17 -3.02 15.79
N ASP A 324 16.03 -2.89 17.11
CA ASP A 324 14.92 -2.13 17.70
C ASP A 324 14.82 -0.70 17.13
N LYS A 325 15.97 -0.10 16.80
CA LYS A 325 16.03 1.24 16.20
C LYS A 325 15.50 1.28 14.77
N THR A 326 15.82 0.29 13.95
CA THR A 326 15.33 0.21 12.57
C THR A 326 13.85 -0.17 12.54
N ASP A 327 13.42 -1.03 13.46
CA ASP A 327 12.03 -1.47 13.55
C ASP A 327 11.14 -0.34 14.06
N HIS A 328 11.62 0.43 15.04
CA HIS A 328 10.95 1.66 15.47
C HIS A 328 10.76 2.66 14.30
N ARG A 329 11.72 2.74 13.38
CA ARG A 329 11.60 3.61 12.18
C ARG A 329 10.50 3.14 11.23
N LEU A 330 10.23 1.84 11.16
CA LEU A 330 9.12 1.31 10.36
C LEU A 330 7.76 1.78 10.86
N VAL A 331 7.61 2.06 12.16
CA VAL A 331 6.35 2.55 12.75
C VAL A 331 6.33 4.05 13.04
N MET A 332 7.46 4.75 12.83
CA MET A 332 7.61 6.18 13.13
C MET A 332 6.91 7.07 12.09
N GLN A 333 5.62 7.34 12.32
CA GLN A 333 4.76 8.16 11.47
C GLN A 333 3.75 8.97 12.30
N CYS A 334 3.15 9.99 11.71
CA CYS A 334 2.06 10.74 12.32
C CYS A 334 0.88 9.78 12.60
N ARG A 335 0.42 9.71 13.85
CA ARG A 335 -0.69 8.82 14.25
C ARG A 335 -2.00 9.13 13.52
N GLN A 336 -2.25 10.41 13.21
CA GLN A 336 -3.51 10.86 12.60
C GLN A 336 -3.54 10.72 11.07
N CYS A 337 -2.44 11.03 10.38
CA CYS A 337 -2.44 11.14 8.91
C CYS A 337 -1.38 10.26 8.24
N MET A 338 -0.64 9.47 9.02
CA MET A 338 0.38 8.52 8.55
C MET A 338 1.57 9.14 7.82
N ALA A 339 1.67 10.47 7.78
CA ALA A 339 2.81 11.18 7.19
C ALA A 339 4.12 10.86 7.95
N ARG A 340 5.23 10.78 7.21
CA ARG A 340 6.56 10.40 7.71
C ARG A 340 7.62 11.45 7.45
N GLU A 341 8.73 11.35 8.17
CA GLU A 341 9.96 12.01 7.74
C GLU A 341 10.48 11.35 6.44
N PRO A 342 11.01 12.10 5.47
CA PRO A 342 11.33 13.54 5.53
C PRO A 342 10.20 14.45 5.03
N MET A 343 9.00 13.93 4.73
CA MET A 343 7.88 14.72 4.18
C MET A 343 7.38 15.77 5.14
N VAL A 344 7.34 15.40 6.41
CA VAL A 344 6.98 16.29 7.49
C VAL A 344 8.01 16.15 8.60
N LYS A 345 8.21 17.22 9.37
CA LYS A 345 8.92 17.11 10.64
C LYS A 345 7.96 16.52 11.66
N LEU A 346 8.31 15.38 12.23
CA LEU A 346 7.52 14.78 13.30
C LEU A 346 7.97 15.35 14.64
N PHE A 347 7.01 15.58 15.53
CA PHE A 347 7.26 15.81 16.94
C PHE A 347 6.54 14.75 17.76
N VAL A 348 7.12 14.43 18.91
CA VAL A 348 6.56 13.46 19.83
C VAL A 348 5.62 14.15 20.81
N CYS A 349 4.56 13.46 21.22
CA CYS A 349 3.70 13.91 22.31
C CYS A 349 4.55 14.19 23.56
N SER A 350 4.50 15.42 24.08
CA SER A 350 5.34 15.85 25.20
C SER A 350 5.03 15.11 26.51
N LYS A 351 3.82 14.57 26.65
CA LYS A 351 3.37 13.84 27.83
C LYS A 351 3.84 12.38 27.81
N CYS A 352 3.38 11.59 26.83
CA CYS A 352 3.71 10.16 26.78
C CYS A 352 5.06 9.83 26.13
N LYS A 353 5.66 10.77 25.37
CA LYS A 353 6.94 10.61 24.65
C LYS A 353 6.98 9.39 23.70
N LYS A 354 5.82 8.86 23.28
CA LYS A 354 5.71 7.65 22.43
C LYS A 354 5.06 7.92 21.07
N ILE A 355 3.97 8.69 21.03
CA ILE A 355 3.20 8.93 19.81
C ILE A 355 3.72 10.16 19.05
N TYR A 356 3.83 10.04 17.72
CA TYR A 356 4.32 11.10 16.84
C TYR A 356 3.18 11.82 16.11
N TYR A 357 3.35 13.12 15.89
CA TYR A 357 2.46 13.98 15.13
C TYR A 357 3.24 14.89 14.20
N CYS A 358 2.64 15.25 13.07
CA CYS A 358 3.22 16.23 12.15
C CYS A 358 2.73 17.66 12.41
N SER A 359 1.61 17.83 13.13
CA SER A 359 1.03 19.14 13.43
C SER A 359 0.15 19.09 14.69
N ARG A 360 -0.14 20.26 15.28
CA ARG A 360 -1.04 20.36 16.45
C ARG A 360 -2.47 19.99 16.10
N GLU A 361 -2.89 20.23 14.87
CA GLU A 361 -4.21 19.85 14.35
C GLU A 361 -4.34 18.33 14.29
N CYS A 362 -3.29 17.63 13.83
CA CYS A 362 -3.26 16.17 13.85
C CYS A 362 -3.33 15.61 15.28
N GLN A 363 -2.60 16.21 16.23
CA GLN A 363 -2.67 15.84 17.63
C GLN A 363 -4.08 16.05 18.22
N LYS A 364 -4.72 17.19 17.94
CA LYS A 364 -6.09 17.49 18.43
C LYS A 364 -7.13 16.52 17.87
N LYS A 365 -7.01 16.12 16.60
CA LYS A 365 -7.91 15.15 15.96
C LYS A 365 -7.78 13.75 16.56
N ASP A 366 -6.55 13.34 16.88
CA ASP A 366 -6.26 12.04 17.49
C ASP A 366 -6.52 12.01 19.01
N TRP A 367 -6.59 13.17 19.66
CA TRP A 367 -6.71 13.28 21.13
C TRP A 367 -7.83 12.45 21.77
N PRO A 368 -9.06 12.37 21.22
CA PRO A 368 -10.10 11.54 21.80
C PRO A 368 -9.71 10.06 21.93
N LEU A 369 -8.92 9.53 20.99
CA LEU A 369 -8.43 8.15 20.98
C LEU A 369 -7.10 8.00 21.75
N HIS A 370 -6.27 9.05 21.74
CA HIS A 370 -4.96 9.00 22.40
C HIS A 370 -5.03 9.25 23.90
N LYS A 371 -6.01 10.01 24.40
CA LYS A 371 -6.00 10.57 25.77
C LYS A 371 -5.72 9.52 26.87
N ASP A 372 -6.41 8.39 26.82
CA ASP A 372 -6.31 7.37 27.87
C ASP A 372 -4.99 6.60 27.76
N SER A 373 -4.66 6.11 26.57
CA SER A 373 -3.33 5.52 26.31
C SER A 373 -2.17 6.46 26.64
N CYS A 374 -2.34 7.78 26.43
CA CYS A 374 -1.36 8.81 26.78
C CYS A 374 -1.13 8.87 28.29
N LYS A 375 -2.20 8.75 29.09
CA LYS A 375 -2.13 8.74 30.55
C LYS A 375 -1.36 7.49 31.03
N ASP A 376 -1.70 6.33 30.49
CA ASP A 376 -1.10 5.05 30.92
C ASP A 376 0.39 4.99 30.58
N ILE A 377 0.77 5.41 29.38
CA ILE A 377 2.18 5.47 28.97
C ILE A 377 2.95 6.50 29.82
N ALA A 378 2.33 7.65 30.13
CA ALA A 378 2.98 8.67 30.96
C ALA A 378 3.19 8.21 32.40
N GLU A 379 2.22 7.50 32.98
CA GLU A 379 2.35 6.93 34.32
C GLU A 379 3.40 5.82 34.36
N LEU A 380 3.45 4.97 33.33
CA LEU A 380 4.51 3.97 33.18
C LEU A 380 5.90 4.62 33.11
N ASN A 381 6.07 5.66 32.29
CA ASN A 381 7.34 6.39 32.20
C ASN A 381 7.76 7.00 33.54
N LYS A 382 6.81 7.60 34.28
CA LYS A 382 7.05 8.15 35.62
C LYS A 382 7.45 7.06 36.61
N ARG A 383 6.80 5.90 36.56
CA ARG A 383 7.16 4.74 37.39
C ARG A 383 8.57 4.25 37.09
N ILE A 384 8.94 4.14 35.81
CA ILE A 384 10.30 3.77 35.39
C ILE A 384 11.32 4.79 35.93
N GLU A 385 11.02 6.10 35.84
CA GLU A 385 11.88 7.16 36.36
C GLU A 385 12.05 7.05 37.89
N LEU A 386 10.96 6.87 38.65
CA LEU A 386 11.03 6.68 40.10
C LEU A 386 11.78 5.40 40.50
N LEU A 387 11.55 4.29 39.78
CA LEU A 387 12.30 3.06 39.98
C LEU A 387 13.78 3.27 39.69
N SER A 388 14.15 4.07 38.68
CA SER A 388 15.56 4.31 38.34
C SER A 388 16.35 4.97 39.47
N LEU A 389 15.67 5.67 40.39
CA LEU A 389 16.27 6.30 41.57
C LEU A 389 16.54 5.31 42.72
N THR A 390 15.79 4.21 42.79
CA THR A 390 15.79 3.29 43.94
C THR A 390 16.27 1.89 43.59
N ASN A 391 15.97 1.40 42.39
CA ASN A 391 16.32 0.08 41.89
C ASN A 391 16.47 0.11 40.35
N THR A 392 17.68 0.37 39.89
CA THR A 392 18.02 0.47 38.45
C THR A 392 17.74 -0.83 37.69
N SER A 393 17.91 -1.99 38.33
CA SER A 393 17.60 -3.29 37.72
C SER A 393 16.09 -3.47 37.48
N ALA A 394 15.26 -3.11 38.46
CA ALA A 394 13.81 -3.13 38.30
C ALA A 394 13.34 -2.12 37.26
N ALA A 395 13.93 -0.92 37.22
CA ALA A 395 13.63 0.08 36.20
C ALA A 395 13.96 -0.41 34.78
N GLN A 396 15.12 -1.05 34.61
CA GLN A 396 15.52 -1.63 33.33
C GLN A 396 14.58 -2.77 32.92
N LYS A 397 14.21 -3.65 33.87
CA LYS A 397 13.24 -4.73 33.62
C LYS A 397 11.87 -4.22 33.19
N GLU A 398 11.36 -3.15 33.83
CA GLU A 398 10.10 -2.51 33.46
C GLU A 398 10.17 -1.86 32.06
N LYS A 399 11.31 -1.24 31.72
CA LYS A 399 11.57 -0.67 30.39
C LYS A 399 11.63 -1.75 29.32
N ASP A 400 12.34 -2.85 29.58
CA ASP A 400 12.42 -3.98 28.67
C ASP A 400 11.06 -4.66 28.51
N TRP A 401 10.25 -4.71 29.56
CA TRP A 401 8.88 -5.22 29.50
C TRP A 401 8.01 -4.38 28.57
N ALA A 402 8.06 -3.05 28.70
CA ALA A 402 7.33 -2.15 27.84
C ALA A 402 7.73 -2.30 26.36
N ALA A 403 9.04 -2.34 26.08
CA ALA A 403 9.58 -2.50 24.73
C ALA A 403 9.27 -3.87 24.13
N TRP A 404 9.36 -4.94 24.93
CA TRP A 404 9.03 -6.29 24.53
C TRP A 404 7.56 -6.41 24.09
N ARG A 405 6.61 -5.86 24.88
CA ARG A 405 5.18 -5.88 24.53
C ARG A 405 4.89 -5.22 23.18
N ASP A 406 5.60 -4.14 22.86
CA ASP A 406 5.45 -3.44 21.57
C ASP A 406 6.07 -4.23 20.39
N ALA A 407 6.99 -5.16 20.67
CA ALA A 407 7.80 -5.86 19.67
C ALA A 407 7.36 -7.30 19.39
N VAL A 408 6.60 -7.94 20.28
CA VAL A 408 6.22 -9.35 20.08
C VAL A 408 5.15 -9.52 19.00
N ASP A 409 5.33 -10.57 18.20
CA ASP A 409 4.36 -10.94 17.16
C ASP A 409 3.07 -11.47 17.81
N GLN A 410 1.96 -10.86 17.41
CA GLN A 410 0.64 -11.17 17.91
C GLN A 410 -0.10 -12.18 17.02
N TRP A 411 0.45 -12.54 15.86
CA TRP A 411 -0.17 -13.50 14.95
C TRP A 411 -0.55 -14.86 15.58
N PRO A 412 0.24 -15.46 16.49
CA PRO A 412 -0.12 -16.73 17.12
C PRO A 412 -1.49 -16.70 17.83
N TYR A 413 -1.88 -15.53 18.33
CA TYR A 413 -3.12 -15.31 19.06
C TYR A 413 -4.37 -15.39 18.19
N VAL A 414 -4.26 -15.04 16.91
CA VAL A 414 -5.33 -15.21 15.91
C VAL A 414 -5.73 -16.69 15.81
N ASN A 415 -4.72 -17.56 15.81
CA ASN A 415 -4.89 -18.99 15.75
C ASN A 415 -5.38 -19.55 17.09
N ALA A 416 -4.84 -19.10 18.22
CA ALA A 416 -5.33 -19.46 19.54
C ALA A 416 -6.84 -19.19 19.69
N LEU A 417 -7.29 -18.01 19.24
CA LEU A 417 -8.68 -17.60 19.23
C LEU A 417 -9.50 -18.17 18.07
N ARG A 418 -8.91 -18.92 17.14
CA ARG A 418 -9.60 -19.54 15.98
C ARG A 418 -10.44 -18.54 15.19
N LEU A 419 -9.93 -17.31 15.05
CA LEU A 419 -10.69 -16.21 14.44
C LEU A 419 -11.04 -16.46 12.98
N HIS A 420 -10.29 -17.32 12.28
CA HIS A 420 -10.59 -17.76 10.90
C HIS A 420 -11.97 -18.38 10.77
N GLY A 421 -12.36 -19.24 11.72
CA GLY A 421 -13.65 -19.94 11.70
C GLY A 421 -14.75 -19.20 12.46
N ASN A 422 -14.38 -18.48 13.53
CA ASN A 422 -15.34 -17.75 14.35
C ASN A 422 -14.75 -16.43 14.87
N PRO A 423 -14.84 -15.32 14.09
CA PRO A 423 -14.35 -14.01 14.51
C PRO A 423 -14.99 -13.48 15.80
N ARG A 424 -16.18 -13.96 16.19
CA ARG A 424 -16.86 -13.52 17.41
C ARG A 424 -16.09 -13.90 18.68
N ARG A 425 -15.20 -14.89 18.62
CA ARG A 425 -14.33 -15.25 19.75
C ARG A 425 -13.45 -14.07 20.19
N ALA A 426 -13.15 -13.12 19.32
CA ALA A 426 -12.46 -11.90 19.67
C ALA A 426 -13.20 -11.04 20.72
N LEU A 427 -14.52 -11.19 20.83
CA LEU A 427 -15.38 -10.46 21.77
C LEU A 427 -15.70 -11.27 23.04
N THR A 428 -15.69 -12.60 22.95
CA THR A 428 -16.10 -13.48 24.05
C THR A 428 -14.93 -14.15 24.77
N HIS A 429 -13.73 -14.05 24.21
CA HIS A 429 -12.53 -14.70 24.73
C HIS A 429 -11.38 -13.71 24.93
N LEU A 430 -10.54 -14.04 25.91
CA LEU A 430 -9.34 -13.32 26.31
C LEU A 430 -8.16 -14.29 26.26
N ILE A 431 -7.04 -13.83 25.74
CA ILE A 431 -5.76 -14.54 25.84
C ILE A 431 -5.08 -14.11 27.13
N VAL A 432 -4.57 -15.08 27.89
CA VAL A 432 -3.82 -14.79 29.10
C VAL A 432 -2.49 -15.50 29.05
N GLU A 433 -1.42 -14.72 29.24
CA GLU A 433 -0.06 -15.21 29.17
C GLU A 433 0.81 -14.80 30.37
N GLN A 434 1.69 -15.73 30.73
CA GLN A 434 2.73 -15.54 31.72
C GLN A 434 4.09 -15.58 31.04
N SER A 435 4.88 -14.54 31.29
CA SER A 435 6.24 -14.40 30.76
C SER A 435 7.29 -14.42 31.86
N VAL A 436 8.52 -14.81 31.50
CA VAL A 436 9.72 -14.72 32.35
C VAL A 436 10.73 -13.78 31.73
N TYR A 437 11.44 -13.04 32.59
CA TYR A 437 12.44 -12.06 32.16
C TYR A 437 13.75 -12.75 31.77
N THR A 438 14.24 -12.44 30.58
CA THR A 438 15.40 -13.05 29.92
C THR A 438 16.33 -11.97 29.34
N PRO A 439 16.94 -11.11 30.19
CA PRO A 439 17.67 -9.92 29.73
C PRO A 439 18.84 -10.21 28.78
N HIS A 440 19.36 -11.44 28.82
CA HIS A 440 20.56 -11.89 28.10
C HIS A 440 20.27 -12.86 26.95
N ALA A 441 19.01 -13.17 26.64
CA ALA A 441 18.68 -14.12 25.57
C ALA A 441 18.96 -13.59 24.16
N GLY A 442 18.95 -12.27 23.98
CA GLY A 442 19.27 -11.61 22.71
C GLY A 442 19.38 -10.10 22.89
N THR A 443 19.72 -9.40 21.81
CA THR A 443 19.94 -7.95 21.83
C THR A 443 18.67 -7.15 21.58
N MET A 444 17.63 -7.76 21.00
CA MET A 444 16.39 -7.08 20.63
C MET A 444 15.39 -7.05 21.79
N ALA A 445 14.45 -6.12 21.75
CA ALA A 445 13.36 -5.99 22.72
C ALA A 445 12.53 -7.27 22.82
N LYS A 446 12.23 -7.91 21.67
CA LYS A 446 11.47 -9.17 21.59
C LYS A 446 12.14 -10.35 22.32
N ASP A 447 13.45 -10.28 22.57
CA ASP A 447 14.21 -11.35 23.24
C ASP A 447 14.22 -11.18 24.78
N LYS A 448 13.78 -10.02 25.29
CA LYS A 448 13.92 -9.67 26.71
C LYS A 448 12.95 -10.39 27.63
N PHE A 449 11.87 -10.94 27.09
CA PHE A 449 10.96 -11.82 27.82
C PHE A 449 10.61 -13.03 26.96
N LYS A 450 10.35 -14.15 27.65
CA LYS A 450 9.88 -15.38 27.04
C LYS A 450 8.52 -15.74 27.61
N ILE A 451 7.54 -15.98 26.73
CA ILE A 451 6.22 -16.50 27.11
C ILE A 451 6.39 -17.98 27.48
N VAL A 452 6.04 -18.33 28.72
CA VAL A 452 6.20 -19.70 29.26
C VAL A 452 4.86 -20.40 29.46
N LYS A 453 3.78 -19.64 29.64
CA LYS A 453 2.42 -20.17 29.68
C LYS A 453 1.48 -19.26 28.89
N CYS A 454 0.57 -19.86 28.13
CA CYS A 454 -0.42 -19.14 27.34
C CYS A 454 -1.69 -19.99 27.16
N SER A 455 -2.84 -19.40 27.47
CA SER A 455 -4.15 -20.04 27.39
C SER A 455 -5.23 -19.06 26.93
N VAL A 456 -6.32 -19.61 26.40
CA VAL A 456 -7.51 -18.85 26.03
C VAL A 456 -8.57 -19.07 27.10
N PHE A 457 -9.28 -18.01 27.48
CA PHE A 457 -10.36 -18.09 28.47
C PHE A 457 -11.59 -17.37 27.94
N ARG A 458 -12.79 -17.80 28.35
CA ARG A 458 -13.99 -16.98 28.16
C ARG A 458 -13.88 -15.77 29.08
N THR A 459 -14.08 -14.57 28.53
CA THR A 459 -13.93 -13.32 29.28
C THR A 459 -14.86 -13.28 30.50
N SER A 460 -16.07 -13.82 30.37
CA SER A 460 -17.05 -13.96 31.46
C SER A 460 -16.54 -14.73 32.68
N ASP A 461 -15.61 -15.66 32.48
CA ASP A 461 -15.15 -16.59 33.51
C ASP A 461 -13.93 -16.03 34.26
N VAL A 462 -13.31 -14.96 33.74
CA VAL A 462 -12.01 -14.45 34.20
C VAL A 462 -12.00 -12.98 34.62
N TYR A 463 -13.12 -12.27 34.64
CA TYR A 463 -13.16 -10.86 35.08
C TYR A 463 -12.52 -10.62 36.45
N ARG A 464 -12.80 -11.49 37.43
CA ARG A 464 -12.19 -11.39 38.77
C ARG A 464 -10.67 -11.62 38.75
N GLU A 465 -10.18 -12.45 37.83
CA GLU A 465 -8.74 -12.67 37.66
C GLU A 465 -8.08 -11.48 36.95
N VAL A 466 -8.76 -10.85 35.99
CA VAL A 466 -8.34 -9.58 35.38
C VAL A 466 -8.20 -8.51 36.46
N GLU A 467 -9.23 -8.33 37.31
CA GLU A 467 -9.21 -7.38 38.43
C GLU A 467 -8.05 -7.67 39.39
N ARG A 468 -7.89 -8.93 39.80
CA ARG A 468 -6.81 -9.35 40.71
C ARG A 468 -5.42 -9.10 40.13
N ILE A 469 -5.22 -9.44 38.86
CA ILE A 469 -3.92 -9.31 38.19
C ILE A 469 -3.60 -7.82 37.99
N LEU A 470 -4.52 -7.04 37.46
CA LEU A 470 -4.34 -5.61 37.17
C LEU A 470 -4.46 -4.72 38.42
N ARG A 471 -4.93 -5.26 39.55
CA ARG A 471 -5.23 -4.54 40.80
C ARG A 471 -6.32 -3.47 40.61
N LEU A 472 -7.39 -3.83 39.91
CA LEU A 472 -8.57 -3.01 39.73
C LEU A 472 -9.57 -3.19 40.88
N ASP A 473 -10.49 -2.25 41.03
CA ASP A 473 -11.59 -2.38 42.00
C ASP A 473 -12.63 -3.41 41.51
N PRO A 474 -13.37 -4.06 42.43
CA PRO A 474 -14.38 -5.05 42.05
C PRO A 474 -15.45 -4.47 41.10
N GLY A 475 -15.64 -5.11 39.94
CA GLY A 475 -16.56 -4.67 38.88
C GLY A 475 -15.88 -3.94 37.72
N GLU A 476 -14.70 -3.34 37.95
CA GLU A 476 -13.99 -2.58 36.91
C GLU A 476 -13.41 -3.50 35.81
N GLY A 477 -13.22 -4.80 36.08
CA GLY A 477 -12.67 -5.73 35.10
C GLY A 477 -13.52 -5.82 33.83
N VAL A 478 -14.85 -5.76 33.98
CA VAL A 478 -15.80 -5.77 32.86
C VAL A 478 -15.67 -4.49 32.05
N GLU A 479 -15.80 -3.34 32.71
CA GLU A 479 -15.74 -2.02 32.08
C GLU A 479 -14.42 -1.80 31.33
N TYR A 480 -13.31 -2.27 31.91
CA TYR A 480 -11.99 -2.12 31.30
C TYR A 480 -11.82 -2.98 30.05
N CYS A 481 -12.26 -4.24 30.08
CA CYS A 481 -12.21 -5.13 28.91
C CYS A 481 -13.12 -4.63 27.77
N GLU A 482 -14.37 -4.28 28.11
CA GLU A 482 -15.34 -3.79 27.12
C GLU A 482 -14.93 -2.44 26.55
N GLY A 483 -14.42 -1.53 27.38
CA GLY A 483 -13.92 -0.22 26.96
C GLY A 483 -12.80 -0.33 25.92
N LEU A 484 -11.84 -1.23 26.13
CA LEU A 484 -10.78 -1.48 25.15
C LEU A 484 -11.32 -1.98 23.81
N LEU A 485 -12.28 -2.91 23.82
CA LEU A 485 -12.90 -3.44 22.60
C LEU A 485 -13.77 -2.40 21.88
N GLN A 486 -14.36 -1.45 22.59
CA GLN A 486 -15.19 -0.38 22.03
C GLN A 486 -14.37 0.78 21.42
N ASP A 487 -13.13 1.01 21.89
CA ASP A 487 -12.24 2.08 21.40
C ASP A 487 -11.60 1.80 20.01
N GLN A 488 -12.38 1.30 19.05
CA GLN A 488 -11.85 0.95 17.73
C GLN A 488 -11.53 2.19 16.88
N PRO A 489 -10.44 2.14 16.08
CA PRO A 489 -10.19 3.16 15.07
C PRO A 489 -11.38 3.23 14.11
N LYS A 490 -11.94 4.43 13.89
CA LYS A 490 -12.94 4.66 12.83
C LYS A 490 -12.24 4.64 11.47
N VAL A 491 -11.97 3.45 10.96
CA VAL A 491 -11.44 3.22 9.61
C VAL A 491 -12.47 2.47 8.78
N GLU A 492 -12.51 2.73 7.48
CA GLU A 492 -13.43 2.06 6.53
C GLU A 492 -13.04 0.60 6.24
N ILE A 493 -11.98 0.11 6.89
CA ILE A 493 -11.47 -1.25 6.74
C ILE A 493 -12.10 -2.12 7.84
N PRO A 494 -12.71 -3.27 7.51
CA PRO A 494 -13.18 -4.22 8.52
C PRO A 494 -12.03 -4.74 9.39
N LEU A 495 -12.16 -4.58 10.70
CA LEU A 495 -11.17 -4.96 11.71
C LEU A 495 -11.79 -5.91 12.75
N VAL A 496 -10.97 -6.81 13.29
CA VAL A 496 -11.29 -7.67 14.42
C VAL A 496 -10.33 -7.34 15.55
N SER A 497 -10.85 -6.88 16.69
CA SER A 497 -10.06 -6.56 17.88
C SER A 497 -10.26 -7.61 18.96
N PHE A 498 -9.16 -8.02 19.59
CA PHE A 498 -9.15 -9.02 20.65
C PHE A 498 -8.23 -8.59 21.80
N LEU A 499 -8.43 -9.18 22.97
CA LEU A 499 -7.75 -8.80 24.20
C LEU A 499 -6.64 -9.80 24.57
N ILE A 500 -5.58 -9.27 25.18
CA ILE A 500 -4.44 -10.06 25.67
C ILE A 500 -4.01 -9.55 27.05
N LEU A 501 -4.16 -10.36 28.08
CA LEU A 501 -3.65 -10.08 29.42
C LEU A 501 -2.26 -10.68 29.59
N ARG A 502 -1.27 -9.81 29.76
CA ARG A 502 0.14 -10.17 29.93
C ARG A 502 0.62 -9.86 31.34
N PHE A 503 1.30 -10.82 31.97
CA PHE A 503 1.98 -10.56 33.24
C PHE A 503 3.29 -11.33 33.35
N ALA A 504 4.20 -10.77 34.14
CA ALA A 504 5.46 -11.40 34.51
C ALA A 504 5.82 -10.93 35.93
N ASP A 505 6.62 -11.74 36.63
CA ASP A 505 7.06 -11.38 37.97
C ASP A 505 7.91 -10.10 37.96
N GLY A 506 7.69 -9.22 38.92
CA GLY A 506 8.46 -7.99 39.11
C GLY A 506 8.26 -6.88 38.05
N VAL A 507 7.19 -6.92 37.25
CA VAL A 507 6.81 -5.84 36.32
C VAL A 507 5.31 -5.55 36.38
N SER A 508 4.88 -4.40 35.85
CA SER A 508 3.45 -4.07 35.78
C SER A 508 2.72 -4.98 34.81
N PRO A 509 1.63 -5.66 35.21
CA PRO A 509 0.78 -6.40 34.28
C PRO A 509 0.10 -5.44 33.30
N TRP A 510 -0.32 -5.97 32.16
CA TRP A 510 -0.85 -5.18 31.06
C TRP A 510 -1.96 -5.92 30.33
N LEU A 511 -3.12 -5.27 30.20
CA LEU A 511 -4.18 -5.73 29.31
C LEU A 511 -4.07 -4.95 28.01
N ASP A 512 -3.75 -5.65 26.94
CA ASP A 512 -3.61 -5.08 25.62
C ASP A 512 -4.84 -5.34 24.77
N ARG A 513 -5.00 -4.51 23.74
CA ARG A 513 -5.90 -4.77 22.64
C ARG A 513 -5.12 -4.75 21.35
N ASP A 514 -5.14 -5.89 20.67
CA ASP A 514 -4.62 -5.98 19.31
C ASP A 514 -5.76 -6.00 18.29
N THR A 515 -5.43 -5.69 17.04
CA THR A 515 -6.39 -5.50 15.97
C THR A 515 -5.87 -6.07 14.65
N ILE A 516 -6.70 -6.87 13.99
CA ILE A 516 -6.35 -7.48 12.70
C ILE A 516 -7.37 -7.17 11.61
N MET A 517 -6.88 -6.99 10.39
CA MET A 517 -7.75 -6.81 9.22
C MET A 517 -8.45 -8.13 8.88
N THR A 518 -9.78 -8.09 8.68
CA THR A 518 -10.57 -9.28 8.33
C THR A 518 -10.04 -9.97 7.06
N LEU A 519 -9.60 -9.19 6.07
CA LEU A 519 -9.00 -9.72 4.84
C LEU A 519 -7.75 -10.59 5.09
N ARG A 520 -7.01 -10.35 6.18
CA ARG A 520 -5.84 -11.17 6.53
C ARG A 520 -6.27 -12.54 7.04
N LEU A 521 -7.42 -12.63 7.73
CA LEU A 521 -8.01 -13.90 8.15
C LEU A 521 -8.42 -14.73 6.93
N GLU A 522 -9.04 -14.11 5.93
CA GLU A 522 -9.47 -14.78 4.69
C GLU A 522 -8.31 -15.32 3.83
N ARG A 523 -7.11 -14.74 3.99
CA ARG A 523 -5.93 -15.05 3.17
C ARG A 523 -4.93 -15.98 3.85
N THR A 524 -5.21 -16.41 5.07
CA THR A 524 -4.31 -17.25 5.85
C THR A 524 -5.05 -18.48 6.35
N GLU A 525 -4.30 -19.54 6.58
CA GLU A 525 -4.85 -20.79 7.11
C GLU A 525 -4.71 -20.83 8.63
N TYR A 526 -5.67 -21.50 9.28
CA TYR A 526 -5.60 -21.76 10.70
C TYR A 526 -4.45 -22.71 11.02
N ASN A 527 -3.57 -22.32 11.95
CA ASN A 527 -2.51 -23.16 12.49
C ASN A 527 -2.89 -23.71 13.88
N GLN A 528 -3.13 -25.02 13.98
CA GLN A 528 -3.39 -25.67 15.27
C GLN A 528 -2.17 -25.68 16.20
N ASP A 529 -0.95 -25.62 15.64
CA ASP A 529 0.32 -25.67 16.38
C ASP A 529 0.85 -24.26 16.71
N TRP A 530 -0.03 -23.26 16.84
CA TRP A 530 0.30 -21.84 17.05
C TRP A 530 1.24 -21.56 18.23
N ARG A 531 1.28 -22.44 19.24
CA ARG A 531 2.24 -22.32 20.35
C ARG A 531 3.70 -22.41 19.87
N ARG A 532 3.97 -23.17 18.80
CA ARG A 532 5.31 -23.22 18.17
C ARG A 532 5.66 -21.93 17.45
N ASP A 533 4.67 -21.14 17.04
CA ASP A 533 4.89 -19.82 16.45
C ASP A 533 5.30 -18.79 17.50
N ILE A 534 4.88 -18.97 18.77
CA ILE A 534 5.37 -18.18 19.91
C ILE A 534 6.82 -18.52 20.24
N SER A 535 7.14 -19.82 20.32
CA SER A 535 8.50 -20.30 20.53
C SER A 535 8.69 -21.69 19.96
N LYS A 536 9.55 -21.81 18.94
CA LYS A 536 9.76 -23.05 18.21
C LYS A 536 10.33 -24.18 19.08
N ASP A 537 11.36 -23.85 19.86
CA ASP A 537 12.13 -24.83 20.65
C ASP A 537 11.53 -25.08 22.04
N SER A 538 10.69 -24.16 22.52
CA SER A 538 10.07 -24.26 23.85
C SER A 538 8.68 -23.61 23.85
N PRO A 539 7.69 -24.22 23.17
CA PRO A 539 6.33 -23.69 23.11
C PRO A 539 5.75 -23.45 24.52
N PRO A 540 4.97 -22.40 24.74
CA PRO A 540 4.38 -22.13 26.04
C PRO A 540 3.43 -23.25 26.45
N THR A 541 3.45 -23.59 27.74
CA THR A 541 2.53 -24.58 28.31
C THR A 541 1.17 -23.94 28.60
N ARG A 542 0.19 -24.76 29.00
CA ARG A 542 -1.12 -24.28 29.43
C ARG A 542 -1.00 -23.44 30.71
N LEU A 543 -1.68 -22.30 30.77
CA LEU A 543 -1.82 -21.49 31.98
C LEU A 543 -3.03 -21.99 32.78
N VAL A 544 -2.85 -22.16 34.09
CA VAL A 544 -3.94 -22.39 35.05
C VAL A 544 -4.04 -21.16 35.92
N LEU A 545 -5.15 -20.42 35.80
CA LEU A 545 -5.43 -19.25 36.65
C LEU A 545 -5.96 -19.69 38.01
N ARG A 546 -6.97 -20.57 37.99
CA ARG A 546 -7.57 -21.26 39.12
C ARG A 546 -8.10 -22.62 38.67
N ASP A 547 -8.25 -23.56 39.59
CA ASP A 547 -8.68 -24.93 39.29
C ASP A 547 -10.11 -25.02 38.70
N ASP A 548 -10.97 -24.04 39.02
CA ASP A 548 -12.35 -23.95 38.54
C ASP A 548 -12.48 -23.27 37.17
N ILE A 549 -11.44 -22.60 36.68
CA ILE A 549 -11.44 -21.88 35.40
C ILE A 549 -10.82 -22.77 34.31
N LYS A 550 -11.61 -23.10 33.29
CA LYS A 550 -11.18 -23.95 32.18
C LYS A 550 -10.55 -23.13 31.06
N ASP A 551 -9.57 -23.75 30.39
CA ASP A 551 -9.04 -23.22 29.14
C ASP A 551 -10.10 -23.45 28.06
N ALA A 552 -10.44 -22.37 27.37
CA ALA A 552 -11.50 -22.30 26.39
C ALA A 552 -10.95 -22.37 24.97
N GLU A 553 -9.69 -22.76 24.72
CA GLU A 553 -9.11 -22.80 23.37
C GLU A 553 -9.98 -23.56 22.34
N PHE A 554 -10.62 -24.65 22.77
CA PHE A 554 -11.39 -25.59 21.94
C PHE A 554 -12.90 -25.54 22.17
N ASP A 555 -13.40 -24.51 22.85
CA ASP A 555 -14.80 -24.40 23.27
C ASP A 555 -15.83 -24.12 22.17
#